data_AF-A0A2P6QY78-F1
#
_entry.id   AF-A0A2P6QY78-F1
#
_cell.length_a   1.000
_cell.length_b   1.000
_cell.length_c   1.000
_cell.angle_alpha   90.00
_cell.angle_beta   90.00
_cell.angle_gamma   90.00
#
_symmetry.space_group_name_H-M   'P 1'
#
loop_
_entity.id
_entity.type
_entity.pdbx_description
1 polymer ?
#
loop_
_entity_poly.entity_id
_entity_poly.type
_entity_poly.pdbx_seq_one_letter_code
_entity_poly.pdbx_strand_id
1 'polypeptide(L)'
;MCQKGGKTANSASKKKRDELDKISNLPSGVTQQILSFLPIREAVRTSILSSNWRHKWAMVWHLVFDDQCVSDMMRGGIKRTKTFENIVDHVLLLHSGSIDTFKLSS
;
A
#
# COMPACT_ATOMS: atom_id res chain seq x y z
N MET A 1 41.41 25.62 -13.69
CA MET A 1 41.18 26.08 -12.30
C MET A 1 39.75 25.79 -11.88
N CYS A 2 39.59 25.54 -10.58
CA CYS A 2 38.50 24.82 -9.90
C CYS A 2 37.12 25.49 -9.80
N GLN A 3 36.11 24.60 -9.83
CA GLN A 3 34.91 24.43 -8.98
C GLN A 3 34.00 25.63 -8.64
N LYS A 4 32.68 25.36 -8.71
CA LYS A 4 31.87 25.18 -7.48
C LYS A 4 30.63 24.33 -7.74
N GLY A 5 30.63 23.13 -7.15
CA GLY A 5 29.47 22.26 -7.04
C GLY A 5 28.44 22.82 -6.06
N GLY A 6 27.17 22.78 -6.44
CA GLY A 6 26.05 23.04 -5.56
C GLY A 6 25.87 21.88 -4.58
N LYS A 7 26.25 22.09 -3.32
CA LYS A 7 26.01 21.14 -2.22
C LYS A 7 24.52 21.18 -1.86
N THR A 8 23.81 20.08 -2.08
CA THR A 8 22.41 19.90 -1.66
C THR A 8 22.36 19.65 -0.15
N ALA A 9 21.84 20.63 0.61
CA ALA A 9 21.55 20.50 2.04
C ALA A 9 20.42 19.48 2.35
N ASN A 10 19.92 18.75 1.34
CA ASN A 10 18.75 17.87 1.43
C ASN A 10 19.08 16.40 1.71
N SER A 11 20.34 15.97 1.58
CA SER A 11 20.71 14.54 1.74
C SER A 11 20.88 14.11 3.21
N ALA A 12 21.41 14.99 4.07
CA ALA A 12 21.66 14.68 5.49
C ALA A 12 20.35 14.54 6.29
N SER A 13 19.35 15.37 6.01
CA SER A 13 18.03 15.35 6.67
C SER A 13 17.15 14.19 6.22
N LYS A 14 17.40 13.63 5.02
CA LYS A 14 16.72 12.44 4.51
C LYS A 14 17.27 11.17 5.16
N LYS A 15 18.60 11.06 5.22
CA LYS A 15 19.30 9.94 5.86
C LYS A 15 18.87 9.71 7.32
N LYS A 16 18.68 10.79 8.09
CA LYS A 16 18.25 10.71 9.51
C LYS A 16 16.81 10.21 9.69
N ARG A 17 15.91 10.49 8.74
CA ARG A 17 14.52 9.99 8.76
C ARG A 17 14.46 8.53 8.33
N ASP A 18 15.24 8.16 7.33
CA ASP A 18 15.33 6.77 6.87
C ASP A 18 15.92 5.87 7.98
N GLU A 19 16.89 6.33 8.77
CA GLU A 19 17.41 5.58 9.93
C GLU A 19 16.35 5.36 11.05
N LEU A 20 15.33 6.20 11.15
CA LEU A 20 14.25 6.07 12.13
C LEU A 20 13.06 5.25 11.60
N ASP A 21 12.89 5.16 10.28
CA ASP A 21 11.81 4.40 9.65
C ASP A 21 12.11 2.90 9.63
N LYS A 22 12.06 2.29 10.82
CA LYS A 22 12.34 0.87 11.04
C LYS A 22 11.42 -0.04 10.23
N ILE A 23 10.18 0.39 9.99
CA ILE A 23 9.16 -0.38 9.29
C ILE A 23 9.46 -0.40 7.78
N SER A 24 9.81 0.74 7.18
CA SER A 24 10.24 0.78 5.77
C SER A 24 11.58 0.11 5.49
N ASN A 25 12.46 0.01 6.50
CA ASN A 25 13.76 -0.65 6.39
C ASN A 25 13.70 -2.18 6.47
N LEU A 26 12.52 -2.76 6.74
CA LEU A 26 12.35 -4.20 6.70
C LEU A 26 12.54 -4.74 5.27
N PRO A 27 13.08 -5.96 5.11
CA PRO A 27 13.14 -6.62 3.81
C PRO A 27 11.76 -6.69 3.14
N SER A 28 11.73 -6.61 1.81
CA SER A 28 10.48 -6.60 1.03
C SER A 28 9.57 -7.78 1.38
N GLY A 29 10.13 -8.99 1.48
CA GLY A 29 9.37 -10.20 1.84
C GLY A 29 8.68 -10.11 3.20
N VAL A 30 9.34 -9.50 4.21
CA VAL A 30 8.74 -9.30 5.54
C VAL A 30 7.58 -8.29 5.46
N THR A 31 7.76 -7.18 4.75
CA THR A 31 6.68 -6.20 4.57
C THR A 31 5.48 -6.79 3.83
N GLN A 32 5.72 -7.63 2.82
CA GLN A 32 4.69 -8.31 2.05
C GLN A 32 3.95 -9.34 2.90
N GLN A 33 4.67 -10.05 3.78
CA GLN A 33 4.08 -10.98 4.75
C GLN A 33 3.23 -10.24 5.79
N ILE A 34 3.69 -9.10 6.33
CA ILE A 34 2.88 -8.27 7.24
C ILE A 34 1.57 -7.85 6.55
N LEU A 35 1.66 -7.36 5.32
CA LEU A 35 0.48 -6.95 4.55
C LEU A 35 -0.45 -8.12 4.20
N SER A 36 0.07 -9.34 4.04
CA SER A 36 -0.74 -10.54 3.75
C SER A 36 -1.70 -10.92 4.88
N PHE A 37 -1.43 -10.48 6.11
CA PHE A 37 -2.32 -10.67 7.26
C PHE A 37 -3.45 -9.63 7.34
N LEU A 38 -3.42 -8.60 6.49
CA LEU A 38 -4.42 -7.54 6.49
C LEU A 38 -5.47 -7.76 5.38
N PRO A 39 -6.74 -7.43 5.63
CA PRO A 39 -7.69 -7.20 4.55
C PRO A 39 -7.17 -6.14 3.59
N ILE A 40 -7.56 -6.22 2.33
CA ILE A 40 -6.99 -5.39 1.26
C ILE A 40 -7.12 -3.90 1.53
N ARG A 41 -8.23 -3.48 2.15
CA ARG A 41 -8.46 -2.08 2.50
C ARG A 41 -7.42 -1.56 3.49
N GLU A 42 -7.11 -2.34 4.53
CA GLU A 42 -6.11 -1.96 5.52
C GLU A 42 -4.70 -2.06 4.93
N ALA A 43 -4.43 -3.05 4.07
CA ALA A 43 -3.18 -3.14 3.33
C ALA A 43 -2.95 -1.89 2.45
N VAL A 44 -3.97 -1.44 1.70
CA VAL A 44 -3.89 -0.21 0.90
C VAL A 44 -3.71 1.02 1.78
N ARG A 45 -4.39 1.10 2.94
CA ARG A 45 -4.23 2.22 3.90
C ARG A 45 -2.81 2.40 4.40
N THR A 46 -2.02 1.33 4.49
CA THR A 46 -0.59 1.44 4.87
C THR A 46 0.24 2.29 3.91
N SER A 47 -0.27 2.59 2.71
CA SER A 47 0.36 3.49 1.73
C SER A 47 0.69 4.88 2.30
N ILE A 48 0.04 5.29 3.39
CA ILE A 48 0.28 6.58 4.05
C ILE A 48 1.50 6.57 5.00
N LEU A 49 2.04 5.40 5.37
CA LEU A 49 3.16 5.31 6.33
C LEU A 49 4.42 6.02 5.79
N SER A 50 4.77 5.75 4.54
CA SER A 50 5.86 6.42 3.84
C SER A 50 5.76 6.23 2.33
N SER A 51 6.59 6.94 1.56
CA SER A 51 6.68 6.75 0.11
C SER A 51 7.03 5.31 -0.29
N ASN A 52 7.73 4.58 0.58
CA ASN A 52 8.12 3.18 0.33
C ASN A 52 6.95 2.20 0.50
N TRP A 53 5.90 2.58 1.23
CA TRP A 53 4.72 1.74 1.46
C TRP A 53 3.64 1.91 0.40
N ARG A 54 3.65 3.03 -0.32
CA ARG A 54 2.62 3.43 -1.31
C ARG A 54 2.22 2.34 -2.30
N HIS A 55 3.15 1.47 -2.67
CA HIS A 55 2.94 0.44 -3.70
C HIS A 55 3.18 -0.99 -3.19
N LYS A 56 3.44 -1.19 -1.89
CA LYS A 56 3.76 -2.53 -1.37
C LYS A 56 2.56 -3.48 -1.37
N TRP A 57 1.37 -2.97 -1.14
CA TRP A 57 0.13 -3.77 -1.17
C TRP A 57 -0.12 -4.39 -2.56
N ALA A 58 0.35 -3.77 -3.64
CA ALA A 58 0.16 -4.25 -5.01
C ALA A 58 0.95 -5.53 -5.33
N MET A 59 1.86 -5.96 -4.45
CA MET A 59 2.61 -7.20 -4.58
C MET A 59 2.10 -8.31 -3.64
N VAL A 60 1.10 -8.05 -2.80
CA VAL A 60 0.67 -9.01 -1.77
C VAL A 60 -0.06 -10.21 -2.38
N TRP A 61 0.39 -11.41 -2.03
CA TRP A 61 -0.10 -12.68 -2.57
C TRP A 61 -1.45 -13.14 -1.98
N HIS A 62 -1.85 -12.56 -0.86
CA HIS A 62 -3.10 -12.87 -0.16
C HIS A 62 -4.06 -11.67 -0.21
N LEU A 63 -5.00 -11.70 -1.16
CA LEU A 63 -6.00 -10.65 -1.36
C LEU A 63 -7.32 -11.05 -0.71
N VAL A 64 -7.71 -10.34 0.36
CA VAL A 64 -8.98 -10.55 1.06
C VAL A 64 -9.81 -9.28 0.96
N PHE A 65 -10.96 -9.39 0.29
CA PHE A 65 -11.96 -8.34 0.19
C PHE A 65 -13.10 -8.68 1.14
N ASP A 66 -13.26 -7.88 2.19
CA ASP A 66 -14.34 -8.01 3.17
C ASP A 66 -15.40 -6.91 3.01
N ASP A 67 -16.52 -7.05 3.72
CA ASP A 67 -17.60 -6.05 3.70
C ASP A 67 -17.17 -4.66 4.18
N GLN A 68 -16.05 -4.58 4.92
CA GLN A 68 -15.50 -3.30 5.38
C GLN A 68 -14.85 -2.49 4.25
N CYS A 69 -14.63 -3.10 3.07
CA CYS A 69 -14.13 -2.42 1.89
C CYS A 69 -15.01 -1.23 1.45
N VAL A 70 -16.32 -1.29 1.73
CA VAL A 70 -17.33 -0.33 1.25
C VAL A 70 -17.97 0.52 2.36
N SER A 71 -17.61 0.29 3.63
CA SER A 71 -18.26 0.91 4.80
C SER A 71 -18.24 2.45 4.81
N ASP A 72 -17.15 3.07 4.37
CA ASP A 72 -16.99 4.54 4.43
C ASP A 72 -17.67 5.28 3.25
N MET A 73 -17.99 4.59 2.15
CA MET A 73 -18.49 5.23 0.91
C MET A 73 -20.02 5.41 0.88
N MET A 74 -20.72 4.98 1.92
CA MET A 74 -22.19 4.90 2.02
C MET A 74 -22.94 6.22 2.20
N ARG A 75 -22.30 7.38 1.97
CA ARG A 75 -22.94 8.70 2.18
C ARG A 75 -23.86 9.16 1.03
N GLY A 76 -24.01 8.39 -0.05
CA GLY A 76 -24.93 8.76 -1.13
C GLY A 76 -25.23 7.64 -2.10
N GLY A 77 -26.44 7.08 -2.01
CA GLY A 77 -27.23 6.44 -3.09
C GLY A 77 -26.65 5.28 -3.92
N ILE A 78 -25.35 5.03 -3.91
CA ILE A 78 -24.69 4.00 -4.73
C ILE A 78 -24.92 2.64 -4.07
N LYS A 79 -25.41 1.67 -4.85
CA LYS A 79 -25.59 0.30 -4.40
C LYS A 79 -24.26 -0.27 -3.91
N ARG A 80 -24.27 -0.81 -2.69
CA ARG A 80 -23.10 -1.40 -2.01
C ARG A 80 -22.29 -2.35 -2.89
N THR A 81 -22.99 -3.16 -3.71
CA THR A 81 -22.39 -4.13 -4.63
C THR A 81 -21.59 -3.49 -5.75
N LYS A 82 -22.05 -2.37 -6.32
CA LYS A 82 -21.35 -1.69 -7.42
C LYS A 82 -20.05 -1.05 -6.94
N THR A 83 -20.05 -0.48 -5.74
CA THR A 83 -18.83 0.07 -5.13
C THR A 83 -17.82 -1.04 -4.86
N PHE A 84 -18.28 -2.18 -4.36
CA PHE A 84 -17.42 -3.33 -4.11
C PHE A 84 -16.76 -3.86 -5.39
N GLU A 85 -17.55 -4.09 -6.45
CA GLU A 85 -17.04 -4.47 -7.78
C GLU A 85 -15.96 -3.52 -8.27
N ASN A 86 -16.21 -2.20 -8.22
CA ASN A 86 -15.23 -1.21 -8.65
C ASN A 86 -13.94 -1.27 -7.84
N ILE A 87 -14.02 -1.51 -6.52
CA ILE A 87 -12.83 -1.66 -5.66
C ILE A 87 -12.05 -2.91 -6.05
N VAL A 88 -12.73 -4.04 -6.23
CA VAL A 88 -12.11 -5.30 -6.65
C VAL A 88 -11.40 -5.10 -7.99
N ASP A 89 -12.08 -4.54 -8.98
CA ASP A 89 -11.51 -4.27 -10.31
C ASP A 89 -10.30 -3.34 -10.23
N HIS A 90 -10.38 -2.24 -9.47
CA HIS A 90 -9.26 -1.32 -9.31
C HIS A 90 -8.05 -1.97 -8.64
N VAL A 91 -8.26 -2.78 -7.60
CA VAL A 91 -7.17 -3.51 -6.93
C VAL A 91 -6.54 -4.49 -7.90
N LEU A 92 -7.34 -5.26 -8.63
CA LEU A 92 -6.85 -6.26 -9.59
C LEU A 92 -6.07 -5.62 -10.73
N LEU A 93 -6.54 -4.48 -11.26
CA LEU A 93 -5.84 -3.72 -12.31
C LEU A 93 -4.49 -3.17 -11.85
N LEU A 94 -4.36 -2.82 -10.57
CA LEU A 94 -3.13 -2.29 -9.99
C LEU A 94 -2.21 -3.39 -9.43
N HIS A 95 -2.69 -4.63 -9.34
CA HIS A 95 -1.94 -5.74 -8.80
C HIS A 95 -0.84 -6.18 -9.76
N SER A 96 0.37 -6.35 -9.24
CA SER A 96 1.56 -6.74 -10.02
C SER A 96 2.27 -7.98 -9.46
N GLY A 97 1.76 -8.53 -8.34
CA GLY A 97 2.26 -9.76 -7.74
C GLY A 97 1.57 -11.02 -8.25
N SER A 98 2.09 -12.18 -7.85
CA SER A 98 1.37 -13.44 -7.95
C SER A 98 0.28 -13.48 -6.88
N ILE A 99 -0.93 -13.87 -7.28
CA ILE A 99 -2.06 -14.04 -6.36
C ILE A 99 -2.16 -15.52 -6.02
N ASP A 100 -1.79 -15.89 -4.80
CA ASP A 100 -1.91 -17.26 -4.31
C ASP A 100 -3.27 -17.49 -3.62
N THR A 101 -3.83 -16.44 -3.03
CA THR A 101 -5.15 -16.51 -2.39
C THR A 101 -5.96 -15.27 -2.71
N PHE A 102 -7.18 -15.51 -3.16
CA PHE A 102 -8.18 -14.49 -3.44
C PHE A 102 -9.47 -14.87 -2.72
N LYS A 103 -9.94 -14.01 -1.81
CA LYS A 103 -11.17 -14.23 -1.05
C LYS A 103 -12.10 -13.02 -1.19
N LEU A 104 -13.34 -13.32 -1.51
CA LEU A 104 -14.46 -12.40 -1.44
C LEU A 104 -15.34 -12.85 -0.28
N SER A 105 -15.37 -12.10 0.80
CA SER A 105 -16.35 -12.29 1.87
C SER A 105 -17.55 -11.42 1.56
N SER A 106 -18.74 -12.04 1.50
CA SER A 106 -20.04 -11.43 1.21
C SER A 106 -20.95 -11.45 2.43
#